data_AF-T1BYA9-F1
#
_entry.id   AF-T1BYA9-F1
#
_cell.length_a   1.000
_cell.length_b   1.000
_cell.length_c   1.000
_cell.angle_alpha   90.00
_cell.angle_beta   90.00
_cell.angle_gamma   90.00
#
_symmetry.space_group_name_H-M   'P 1'
#
loop_
_entity.id
_entity.type
_entity.pdbx_description
1 polymer ?
#
loop_
_entity_poly.entity_id
_entity_poly.type
_entity_poly.pdbx_seq_one_letter_code
_entity_poly.pdbx_strand_id
1 'polypeptide(L)'
;MCQSSIRLGPHSEPEPDLAVLRARADYYRSAAPTAADTLLVIEVSDTTWRYDRHTKIPLYARHGIPEAWLIDVSRSMIHVFRKPSAEGFTEEACAESPGLTTVPGLPGVTV
;
A
#
# COMPACT_ATOMS: atom_id res chain seq x y z
N MET A 1 -4.30 -12.91 -13.08
CA MET A 1 -3.86 -12.33 -11.79
C MET A 1 -2.39 -11.97 -11.96
N CYS A 2 -2.02 -10.70 -11.82
CA CYS A 2 -0.61 -10.32 -11.76
C CYS A 2 -0.43 -9.63 -10.42
N GLN A 3 0.03 -10.39 -9.41
CA GLN A 3 0.74 -9.75 -8.31
C GLN A 3 1.95 -9.06 -8.95
N SER A 4 2.06 -7.75 -8.72
CA SER A 4 3.03 -6.89 -9.41
C SER A 4 3.95 -6.32 -8.35
N SER A 5 5.21 -6.74 -8.38
CA SER A 5 6.25 -6.22 -7.49
C SER A 5 6.40 -4.71 -7.68
N ILE A 6 6.56 -3.96 -6.59
CA ILE A 6 6.81 -2.52 -6.63
C ILE A 6 8.30 -2.29 -6.41
N ARG A 7 8.98 -1.63 -7.34
CA ARG A 7 10.37 -1.23 -7.15
C ARG A 7 10.45 0.01 -6.26
N LEU A 8 11.00 -0.17 -5.06
CA LEU A 8 11.22 0.91 -4.10
C LEU A 8 12.65 1.46 -4.17
N GLY A 9 13.63 0.63 -4.56
CA GLY A 9 15.02 1.04 -4.76
C GLY A 9 15.84 -0.02 -5.47
N PRO A 10 17.18 0.15 -5.59
CA PRO A 10 18.04 -0.80 -6.33
C PRO A 10 18.12 -2.20 -5.70
N HIS A 11 17.72 -2.35 -4.44
CA HIS A 11 17.78 -3.60 -3.69
C HIS A 11 16.45 -3.98 -3.02
N SER A 12 15.35 -3.30 -3.37
CA SER A 12 14.06 -3.52 -2.72
C SER A 12 12.91 -3.50 -3.72
N GLU A 13 12.28 -4.66 -3.88
CA GLU A 13 11.13 -4.89 -4.74
C GLU A 13 10.06 -5.70 -3.99
N PRO A 14 9.42 -5.15 -2.93
CA PRO A 14 8.36 -5.85 -2.24
C PRO A 14 7.16 -6.11 -3.15
N GLU A 15 6.53 -7.24 -2.94
CA GLU A 15 5.29 -7.64 -3.61
C GLU A 15 4.12 -7.40 -2.65
N PRO A 16 3.31 -6.34 -2.87
CA PRO A 16 2.09 -6.14 -2.10
C PRO A 16 1.01 -7.13 -2.57
N ASP A 17 0.07 -7.46 -1.70
CA ASP A 17 -1.06 -8.30 -2.09
C ASP A 17 -1.94 -7.60 -3.14
N LEU A 18 -2.21 -6.30 -2.94
CA LEU A 18 -2.80 -5.42 -3.95
C LEU A 18 -2.13 -4.05 -4.00
N ALA A 19 -2.13 -3.44 -5.18
CA ALA A 19 -1.70 -2.06 -5.37
C ALA A 19 -2.62 -1.32 -6.35
N VAL A 20 -2.91 -0.07 -6.03
CA VAL A 20 -3.53 0.88 -6.97
C VAL A 20 -2.42 1.74 -7.55
N LEU A 21 -2.26 1.67 -8.87
CA LEU A 21 -1.23 2.37 -9.60
C LEU A 21 -1.82 3.55 -10.37
N ARG A 22 -1.01 4.56 -10.64
CA ARG A 22 -1.31 5.58 -11.65
C ARG A 22 -1.48 4.89 -13.00
N ALA A 23 -2.42 5.37 -13.82
CA ALA A 23 -2.59 4.82 -15.15
C ALA A 23 -1.37 5.13 -16.02
N ARG A 24 -0.82 4.09 -16.68
CA ARG A 24 0.24 4.21 -17.68
C ARG A 24 -0.24 3.59 -18.99
N ALA A 25 0.07 4.24 -20.11
CA ALA A 25 -0.46 3.85 -21.43
C ALA A 25 -0.08 2.41 -21.85
N ASP A 26 1.06 1.91 -21.39
CA ASP A 26 1.55 0.56 -21.66
C ASP A 26 1.19 -0.44 -20.55
N TYR A 27 0.37 -0.06 -19.57
CA TYR A 27 -0.04 -0.90 -18.43
C TYR A 27 1.14 -1.53 -17.68
N TYR A 28 2.23 -0.79 -17.50
CA TYR A 28 3.44 -1.28 -16.82
C TYR A 28 4.14 -2.47 -17.51
N ARG A 29 3.87 -2.72 -18.80
CA ARG A 29 4.50 -3.83 -19.55
C ARG A 29 5.98 -3.60 -19.82
N SER A 30 6.42 -2.35 -20.02
CA SER A 30 7.83 -2.05 -20.33
C SER A 30 8.73 -1.97 -19.09
N ALA A 31 8.16 -1.76 -17.90
CA ALA A 31 8.88 -1.66 -16.64
C ALA A 31 7.92 -1.75 -15.45
N ALA A 32 8.35 -2.39 -14.37
CA ALA A 32 7.61 -2.50 -13.12
C ALA A 32 7.26 -1.11 -12.53
N PRO A 33 6.14 -1.01 -11.79
CA PRO A 33 5.78 0.23 -11.10
C PRO A 33 6.80 0.58 -10.02
N THR A 34 7.02 1.88 -9.84
CA THR A 34 7.83 2.43 -8.76
C THR A 34 6.95 2.94 -7.61
N ALA A 35 7.57 3.36 -6.50
CA ALA A 35 6.84 4.04 -5.42
C ALA A 35 6.05 5.27 -5.91
N ALA A 36 6.62 6.06 -6.83
CA ALA A 36 5.99 7.27 -7.38
C ALA A 36 4.75 6.97 -8.23
N ASP A 37 4.70 5.76 -8.81
CA ASP A 37 3.57 5.24 -9.57
C ASP A 37 2.45 4.70 -8.67
N THR A 38 2.72 4.48 -7.38
CA THR A 38 1.81 3.78 -6.48
C THR A 38 0.99 4.77 -5.66
N LEU A 39 -0.34 4.64 -5.73
CA LEU A 39 -1.30 5.49 -5.01
C LEU A 39 -1.79 4.85 -3.70
N LEU A 40 -1.86 3.53 -3.67
CA LEU A 40 -2.30 2.76 -2.50
C LEU A 40 -1.65 1.38 -2.55
N VAL A 41 -1.15 0.91 -1.42
CA VAL A 41 -0.77 -0.50 -1.21
C VAL A 41 -1.70 -1.11 -0.16
N ILE A 42 -2.11 -2.35 -0.39
CA ILE A 42 -2.95 -3.11 0.54
C ILE A 42 -2.26 -4.43 0.83
N GLU A 43 -2.04 -4.70 2.11
CA GLU A 43 -1.53 -5.96 2.64
C GLU A 43 -2.67 -6.67 3.37
N VAL A 44 -2.79 -7.98 3.15
CA VAL A 44 -3.79 -8.84 3.77
C VAL A 44 -3.07 -9.86 4.63
N SER A 45 -3.09 -9.62 5.94
CA SER A 45 -2.36 -10.45 6.89
C SER A 45 -3.32 -11.34 7.68
N ASP A 46 -3.06 -12.64 7.64
CA ASP A 46 -3.63 -13.60 8.60
C ASP A 46 -2.58 -13.96 9.67
N THR A 47 -1.42 -14.47 9.25
CA THR A 47 -0.31 -14.83 10.17
C THR A 47 0.90 -13.91 10.07
N THR A 48 1.00 -13.09 9.02
CA THR A 48 2.15 -12.23 8.71
C THR A 48 2.05 -10.82 9.28
N TRP A 49 1.01 -10.52 10.06
CA TRP A 49 0.68 -9.15 10.51
C TRP A 49 1.86 -8.39 11.11
N ARG A 50 2.69 -9.05 11.94
CA ARG A 50 3.86 -8.42 12.55
C ARG A 50 4.90 -8.01 11.51
N TYR A 51 5.13 -8.85 10.50
CA TYR A 51 6.06 -8.55 9.43
C TYR A 51 5.54 -7.40 8.57
N ASP A 52 4.29 -7.46 8.15
CA ASP A 52 3.68 -6.43 7.31
C ASP A 52 3.66 -5.08 8.05
N ARG A 53 3.21 -5.07 9.32
CA ARG A 53 3.13 -3.85 10.16
C ARG A 53 4.49 -3.20 10.43
N HIS A 54 5.52 -4.00 10.73
CA HIS A 54 6.80 -3.49 11.22
C HIS A 54 7.91 -3.44 10.16
N THR A 55 7.71 -4.12 9.02
CA THR A 55 8.70 -4.15 7.92
C THR A 55 8.15 -3.49 6.67
N LYS A 56 7.05 -4.00 6.10
CA LYS A 56 6.53 -3.51 4.81
C LYS A 56 5.92 -2.11 4.93
N ILE A 57 5.03 -1.88 5.88
CA ILE A 57 4.35 -0.58 6.06
C ILE A 57 5.34 0.59 6.24
N PRO A 58 6.36 0.53 7.13
CA PRO A 58 7.34 1.61 7.25
C PRO A 58 8.20 1.77 5.99
N LEU A 59 8.48 0.68 5.28
CA LEU A 59 9.22 0.72 4.02
C LEU A 59 8.43 1.50 2.96
N TYR A 60 7.13 1.25 2.81
CA TYR A 60 6.29 2.01 1.88
C TYR A 60 6.26 3.51 2.18
N ALA A 61 6.16 3.89 3.46
CA ALA A 61 6.21 5.29 3.87
C ALA A 61 7.53 5.97 3.48
N ARG A 62 8.67 5.31 3.74
CA ARG A 62 10.01 5.82 3.43
C ARG A 62 10.22 6.10 1.94
N HIS A 63 9.53 5.36 1.10
CA HIS A 63 9.58 5.53 -0.35
C HIS A 63 8.48 6.47 -0.88
N GLY A 64 7.71 7.10 0.01
CA GLY A 64 6.77 8.16 -0.34
C GLY A 64 5.42 7.68 -0.89
N ILE A 65 5.08 6.40 -0.70
CA ILE A 65 3.73 5.92 -1.06
C ILE A 65 2.73 6.63 -0.14
N PRO A 66 1.69 7.29 -0.71
CA PRO A 66 0.87 8.23 0.05
C PRO A 66 -0.06 7.53 1.07
N GLU A 67 -0.46 6.30 0.80
CA GLU A 67 -1.36 5.54 1.65
C GLU A 67 -1.06 4.03 1.61
N ALA A 68 -1.15 3.38 2.76
CA ALA A 68 -1.01 1.94 2.90
C ALA A 68 -2.08 1.38 3.82
N TRP A 69 -2.67 0.24 3.48
CA TRP A 69 -3.62 -0.48 4.33
C TRP A 69 -3.05 -1.82 4.76
N LEU A 70 -3.31 -2.17 6.01
CA LEU A 70 -3.04 -3.49 6.56
C LEU A 70 -4.35 -4.08 7.06
N ILE A 71 -4.82 -5.12 6.38
CA ILE A 71 -6.03 -5.85 6.70
C ILE A 71 -5.65 -7.01 7.62
N ASP A 72 -6.02 -6.92 8.89
CA ASP A 72 -5.91 -8.00 9.88
C ASP A 72 -7.15 -8.89 9.78
N VAL A 73 -7.02 -10.01 9.07
CA VAL A 73 -8.13 -10.95 8.83
C VAL A 73 -8.53 -11.64 10.13
N SER A 74 -7.55 -12.02 10.96
CA SER A 74 -7.75 -12.69 12.24
C SER A 74 -8.57 -11.84 13.22
N ARG A 75 -8.43 -10.52 13.18
CA ARG A 75 -9.17 -9.57 14.04
C ARG A 75 -10.30 -8.84 13.34
N SER A 76 -10.51 -9.08 12.04
CA SER A 76 -11.48 -8.35 11.21
C SER A 76 -11.31 -6.83 11.33
N MET A 77 -10.07 -6.35 11.19
CA MET A 77 -9.73 -4.94 11.37
C MET A 77 -8.87 -4.44 10.22
N ILE A 78 -9.06 -3.18 9.83
CA ILE A 78 -8.26 -2.49 8.81
C ILE A 78 -7.49 -1.38 9.49
N HIS A 79 -6.18 -1.38 9.34
CA HIS A 79 -5.30 -0.26 9.70
C HIS A 79 -5.00 0.56 8.45
N VAL A 80 -5.26 1.85 8.51
CA VAL A 80 -5.05 2.80 7.42
C VAL A 80 -3.92 3.75 7.80
N PHE A 81 -2.88 3.79 6.98
CA PHE A 81 -1.68 4.59 7.22
C PHE A 81 -1.56 5.71 6.18
N ARG A 82 -1.36 6.95 6.62
CA ARG A 82 -1.28 8.15 5.77
C ARG A 82 -0.16 9.09 6.21
N LYS A 83 0.09 10.10 5.37
CA LYS A 83 1.13 11.14 5.58
C LYS A 83 2.52 10.52 5.76
N PRO A 84 3.11 9.97 4.68
CA PRO A 84 4.41 9.32 4.73
C PRO A 84 5.53 10.30 5.11
N SER A 85 6.50 9.82 5.88
CA SER A 85 7.78 10.47 6.19
C SER A 85 8.93 9.45 6.10
N ALA A 86 10.17 9.92 6.28
CA ALA A 86 11.35 9.05 6.34
C ALA A 86 11.34 8.10 7.57
N GLU A 87 10.59 8.45 8.61
CA GLU A 87 10.45 7.67 9.83
C GLU A 87 9.29 6.67 9.75
N GLY A 88 8.34 6.88 8.85
CA GLY A 88 7.13 6.06 8.71
C GLY A 88 5.91 6.89 8.35
N PHE A 89 4.73 6.29 8.40
CA PHE A 89 3.48 7.05 8.33
C PHE A 89 3.23 7.78 9.65
N THR A 90 2.79 9.03 9.57
CA THR A 90 2.53 9.88 10.74
C THR A 90 1.06 9.88 11.16
N GLU A 91 0.19 9.31 10.34
CA GLU A 91 -1.23 9.13 10.64
C GLU A 91 -1.60 7.65 10.52
N GLU A 92 -2.27 7.13 11.55
CA GLU A 92 -2.84 5.79 11.59
C GLU A 92 -4.30 5.89 12.06
N ALA A 93 -5.18 5.18 11.38
CA ALA A 93 -6.58 4.99 11.78
C ALA A 93 -6.95 3.51 11.72
N CYS A 94 -7.89 3.07 12.56
CA CYS A 94 -8.40 1.70 12.56
C CYS A 94 -9.90 1.67 12.28
N ALA A 95 -10.37 0.69 11.51
CA ALA A 95 -11.78 0.44 11.23
C ALA A 95 -12.13 -1.05 11.36
N GLU A 96 -13.30 -1.35 11.94
CA GLU A 96 -13.82 -2.72 12.16
C GLU A 96 -14.61 -3.27 10.95
N SER A 97 -14.91 -2.43 9.97
CA SER A 97 -15.51 -2.83 8.70
C SER A 97 -14.85 -2.06 7.57
N PRO A 98 -14.83 -2.58 6.33
CA PRO A 98 -14.48 -1.78 5.16
C PRO A 98 -15.56 -0.71 4.98
N GLY A 99 -15.41 0.41 5.69
CA GLY A 99 -16.04 1.64 5.29
C GLY A 99 -15.41 2.07 3.97
N LEU A 100 -16.24 2.48 3.00
CA LEU A 100 -15.75 3.05 1.76
C LEU A 100 -14.79 4.19 2.07
N THR A 101 -13.59 4.16 1.52
CA THR A 101 -12.69 5.30 1.60
C THR A 101 -12.21 5.72 0.23
N THR A 102 -11.98 7.01 0.06
CA THR A 102 -11.53 7.60 -1.20
C THR A 102 -10.05 7.31 -1.42
N VAL A 103 -9.68 6.88 -2.63
CA VAL A 103 -8.27 6.65 -2.96
C VAL A 103 -7.57 8.00 -3.20
N PRO A 104 -6.45 8.29 -2.51
CA PRO A 104 -5.70 9.52 -2.73
C PRO A 104 -5.28 9.68 -4.19
N GLY A 105 -5.56 10.84 -4.77
CA GLY A 105 -5.21 11.15 -6.16
C GLY A 105 -6.15 10.55 -7.22
N LEU A 106 -7.22 9.86 -6.84
CA LEU A 106 -8.29 9.40 -7.73
C LEU A 106 -9.66 9.89 -7.22
N PRO A 107 -10.05 11.14 -7.51
CA PRO A 107 -11.33 11.68 -7.07
C PRO A 107 -12.49 10.85 -7.62
N GLY A 108 -13.41 10.44 -6.74
CA GLY A 108 -14.59 9.64 -7.09
C GLY A 108 -14.40 8.13 -7.07
N VAL A 109 -13.19 7.62 -6.78
CA VAL A 109 -12.96 6.19 -6.57
C VAL A 109 -12.98 5.88 -5.08
N THR A 110 -13.88 4.98 -4.67
CA THR A 110 -13.94 4.43 -3.32
C THR A 110 -13.59 2.95 -3.33
N VAL A 111 -12.76 2.53 -2.39
CA VAL A 111 -12.42 1.12 -2.11
C VAL A 111 -12.96 0.75 -0.74
#